data_AF-A0A0A3Z912-F1
#
_entry.id   AF-A0A0A3Z912-F1
#
_cell.length_a   1.000
_cell.length_b   1.000
_cell.length_c   1.000
_cell.angle_alpha   90.00
_cell.angle_beta   90.00
_cell.angle_gamma   90.00
#
_symmetry.space_group_name_H-M   'P 1'
#
loop_
_entity.id
_entity.type
_entity.pdbx_description
1 polymer ?
#
loop_
_entity_poly.entity_id
_entity_poly.type
_entity_poly.pdbx_seq_one_letter_code
_entity_poly.pdbx_strand_id
1 'polypeptide(L)'
;MAKERYLFDVTTTDRIEHTKAYEDFIRSIRLNLPRVKKIEVTCYRAGNAVTELVMYHSEGSQLCLTIWEGKLSLPPLLPDNVRLSLLEISLQDVTDILILVTSLARLYRLAPYLPGDPHSSAVLTFMQEE
;
A
#
# COMPACT_ATOMS: atom_id res chain seq x y z
N MET A 1 20.22 -16.21 -34.01
CA MET A 1 18.83 -16.04 -33.56
C MET A 1 18.87 -15.56 -32.11
N ALA A 2 18.41 -14.33 -31.88
CA ALA A 2 18.39 -13.71 -30.56
C ALA A 2 17.39 -14.45 -29.65
N LYS A 3 17.84 -14.86 -28.48
CA LYS A 3 16.97 -15.16 -27.35
C LYS A 3 17.21 -14.02 -26.37
N GLU A 4 16.41 -12.97 -26.47
CA GLU A 4 16.26 -12.00 -25.38
C GLU A 4 15.79 -12.80 -24.17
N ARG A 5 16.74 -13.20 -23.33
CA ARG A 5 16.47 -13.76 -22.02
C ARG A 5 16.06 -12.57 -21.16
N TYR A 6 14.77 -12.49 -20.87
CA TYR A 6 14.11 -11.72 -19.82
C TYR A 6 14.96 -10.61 -19.19
N LEU A 7 14.60 -9.34 -19.43
CA LEU A 7 15.30 -8.16 -18.91
C LEU A 7 15.30 -8.05 -17.37
N PHE A 8 14.39 -8.75 -16.67
CA PHE A 8 14.33 -8.76 -15.21
C PHE A 8 13.93 -10.15 -14.72
N ASP A 9 14.90 -10.91 -14.22
CA ASP A 9 14.65 -12.13 -13.46
C ASP A 9 14.26 -11.69 -12.03
N VAL A 10 12.97 -11.37 -11.83
CA VAL A 10 12.46 -11.02 -10.50
C VAL A 10 12.43 -12.30 -9.65
N THR A 11 13.56 -12.64 -9.05
CA THR A 11 13.82 -13.92 -8.39
C THR A 11 13.79 -13.85 -6.86
N THR A 12 13.03 -12.92 -6.28
CA THR A 12 12.79 -12.84 -4.82
C THR A 12 11.34 -12.50 -4.44
N THR A 13 10.37 -12.83 -5.29
CA THR A 13 8.94 -12.42 -5.21
C THR A 13 8.02 -13.16 -4.21
N ASP A 14 8.52 -13.68 -3.09
CA ASP A 14 7.69 -14.52 -2.19
C ASP A 14 7.66 -14.11 -0.70
N ARG A 15 8.16 -12.93 -0.28
CA ARG A 15 8.73 -12.83 1.09
C ARG A 15 7.96 -12.11 2.20
N ILE A 16 6.94 -11.27 1.96
CA ILE A 16 6.18 -10.70 3.09
C ILE A 16 4.84 -11.39 3.37
N GLU A 17 4.10 -11.83 2.34
CA GLU A 17 2.70 -12.28 2.52
C GLU A 17 2.57 -13.54 3.38
N HIS A 18 3.63 -14.36 3.41
CA HIS A 18 3.70 -15.59 4.18
C HIS A 18 4.28 -15.41 5.58
N THR A 19 4.51 -14.16 6.01
CA THR A 19 5.01 -13.87 7.34
C THR A 19 3.84 -13.65 8.30
N LYS A 20 4.00 -14.14 9.53
CA LYS A 20 3.05 -13.84 10.63
C LYS A 20 2.85 -12.33 10.82
N ALA A 21 3.91 -11.54 10.64
CA ALA A 21 3.86 -10.09 10.76
C ALA A 21 2.89 -9.46 9.73
N TYR A 22 2.91 -9.94 8.48
CA TYR A 22 1.98 -9.48 7.45
C TYR A 22 0.54 -9.91 7.76
N GLU A 23 0.32 -11.17 8.15
CA GLU A 23 -1.02 -11.65 8.52
C GLU A 23 -1.62 -10.85 9.69
N ASP A 24 -0.82 -10.60 10.73
CA ASP A 24 -1.23 -9.82 11.90
C ASP A 24 -1.50 -8.35 11.51
N PHE A 25 -0.69 -7.79 10.60
CA PHE A 25 -0.89 -6.45 10.05
C PHE A 25 -2.21 -6.35 9.28
N ILE A 26 -2.45 -7.22 8.28
CA ILE A 26 -3.69 -7.22 7.49
C ILE A 26 -4.92 -7.47 8.38
N ARG A 27 -4.79 -8.32 9.39
CA ARG A 27 -5.85 -8.54 10.38
C ARG A 27 -6.15 -7.26 11.16
N SER A 28 -5.13 -6.54 11.62
CA SER A 28 -5.31 -5.28 12.34
C SER A 28 -5.95 -4.18 11.46
N ILE A 29 -5.59 -4.13 10.18
CA ILE A 29 -6.22 -3.25 9.19
C ILE A 29 -7.70 -3.58 9.06
N ARG A 30 -8.05 -4.87 8.88
CA ARG A 30 -9.46 -5.29 8.76
C ARG A 30 -10.30 -4.95 10.01
N LEU A 31 -9.71 -5.07 11.21
CA LEU A 31 -10.40 -4.81 12.47
C LEU A 31 -10.61 -3.31 12.73
N ASN A 32 -9.60 -2.48 12.49
CA ASN A 32 -9.63 -1.06 12.85
C ASN A 32 -10.02 -0.14 11.69
N LEU A 33 -10.03 -0.66 10.46
CA LEU A 33 -10.27 0.10 9.25
C LEU A 33 -11.29 -0.63 8.34
N PRO A 34 -12.55 -0.81 8.77
CA PRO A 34 -13.48 -1.75 8.14
C PRO A 34 -14.02 -1.28 6.77
N ARG A 35 -13.95 0.01 6.47
CA ARG A 35 -14.50 0.60 5.22
C ARG A 35 -13.54 1.61 4.62
N VAL A 36 -13.00 1.28 3.46
CA VAL A 36 -12.20 2.19 2.61
C VAL A 36 -12.86 2.22 1.23
N LYS A 37 -13.06 3.42 0.69
CA LYS A 37 -13.70 3.64 -0.62
C LYS A 37 -12.70 3.93 -1.72
N LYS A 38 -11.53 4.46 -1.35
CA LYS A 38 -10.48 4.87 -2.28
C LYS A 38 -9.12 4.72 -1.61
N ILE A 39 -8.15 4.27 -2.39
CA ILE A 39 -6.73 4.26 -2.02
C ILE A 39 -5.99 5.05 -3.10
N GLU A 40 -5.27 6.08 -2.70
CA GLU A 40 -4.29 6.77 -3.55
C GLU A 40 -2.89 6.41 -3.11
N VAL A 41 -2.03 6.17 -4.08
CA VAL A 41 -0.62 5.84 -3.86
C VAL A 41 0.21 6.95 -4.44
N THR A 42 1.09 7.55 -3.65
CA THR A 42 2.11 8.49 -4.11
C THR A 42 3.49 7.93 -3.78
N CYS A 43 4.47 8.22 -4.64
CA CYS A 43 5.85 7.81 -4.42
C CYS A 43 6.77 9.01 -4.58
N TYR A 44 7.67 9.22 -3.63
CA TYR A 44 8.69 10.29 -3.70
C TYR A 44 9.99 9.85 -3.01
N ARG A 45 11.03 10.69 -3.12
CA ARG A 45 12.31 10.47 -2.42
C ARG A 45 12.52 11.53 -1.36
N ALA A 46 12.72 11.09 -0.11
CA ALA A 46 13.08 11.94 1.03
C ALA A 46 14.28 11.31 1.75
N GLY A 47 15.45 11.35 1.12
CA GLY A 47 16.64 10.60 1.55
C GLY A 47 16.60 9.12 1.13
N ASN A 48 15.45 8.45 1.27
CA ASN A 48 15.16 7.09 0.77
C ASN A 48 13.86 7.07 -0.06
N ALA A 49 13.53 5.93 -0.68
CA ALA A 49 12.22 5.77 -1.32
C ALA A 49 11.11 5.74 -0.26
N VAL A 50 10.11 6.59 -0.46
CA VAL A 50 8.93 6.69 0.40
C VAL A 50 7.71 6.50 -0.48
N THR A 51 6.82 5.60 -0.06
CA THR A 51 5.51 5.42 -0.66
C THR A 51 4.46 5.80 0.38
N GLU A 52 3.52 6.66 0.03
CA GLU A 52 2.36 6.97 0.88
C GLU A 52 1.10 6.38 0.27
N LEU A 53 0.31 5.75 1.12
CA LEU A 53 -1.04 5.27 0.79
C LEU A 53 -2.04 6.12 1.56
N VAL A 54 -2.84 6.91 0.86
CA VAL A 54 -3.96 7.62 1.46
C VAL A 54 -5.22 6.78 1.28
N MET A 55 -5.74 6.27 2.39
CA MET A 55 -6.96 5.47 2.43
C MET A 55 -8.14 6.33 2.87
N TYR A 56 -9.13 6.51 2.00
CA TYR A 56 -10.29 7.37 2.23
C TYR A 56 -11.49 6.58 2.78
N HIS A 57 -12.08 7.05 3.87
CA HIS A 57 -13.26 6.47 4.49
C HIS A 57 -14.56 7.03 3.92
N SER A 58 -15.65 6.30 4.12
CA SER A 58 -17.00 6.75 3.76
C SER A 58 -17.47 7.98 4.54
N GLU A 59 -16.87 8.25 5.70
CA GLU A 59 -17.24 9.34 6.62
C GLU A 59 -16.39 10.61 6.42
N GLY A 60 -15.56 10.66 5.37
CA GLY A 60 -14.71 11.81 5.06
C GLY A 60 -13.39 11.86 5.84
N SER A 61 -13.14 10.91 6.75
CA SER A 61 -11.83 10.72 7.36
C SER A 61 -10.87 10.00 6.41
N GLN A 62 -9.57 10.11 6.68
CA GLN A 62 -8.51 9.41 5.93
C GLN A 62 -7.45 8.85 6.87
N LEU A 63 -6.75 7.82 6.43
CA LEU A 63 -5.54 7.31 7.05
C LEU A 63 -4.40 7.38 6.04
N CYS A 64 -3.32 8.07 6.40
CA CYS A 64 -2.06 8.03 5.65
C CYS A 64 -1.19 6.90 6.19
N LEU A 65 -0.88 5.92 5.35
CA LEU A 65 0.11 4.88 5.61
C LEU A 65 1.40 5.23 4.88
N THR A 66 2.41 5.65 5.63
CA THR A 66 3.76 5.92 5.09
C THR A 66 4.57 4.64 5.11
N ILE A 67 5.17 4.30 3.98
CA ILE A 67 5.95 3.08 3.79
C ILE A 67 7.38 3.48 3.42
N TRP A 68 8.30 3.20 4.33
CA TRP A 68 9.73 3.41 4.14
C TRP A 68 10.36 2.18 3.48
N GLU A 69 11.16 2.37 2.44
CA GLU A 69 12.11 1.35 1.99
C GLU A 69 13.17 1.14 3.08
N GLY A 70 13.31 -0.10 3.58
CA GLY A 70 14.26 -0.41 4.64
C GLY A 70 14.01 -1.72 5.38
N LYS A 71 14.39 -1.75 6.66
CA LYS A 71 14.25 -2.95 7.49
C LYS A 71 12.77 -3.20 7.81
N LEU A 72 12.28 -4.40 7.47
CA LEU A 72 10.90 -4.83 7.71
C LEU A 72 10.40 -4.43 9.12
N SER A 73 9.34 -3.62 9.14
CA SER A 73 8.65 -3.16 10.34
C SER A 73 7.16 -3.01 10.01
N LEU A 74 6.34 -3.91 10.56
CA LEU A 74 4.89 -3.96 10.35
C LEU A 74 4.16 -3.94 11.70
N PRO A 75 4.20 -2.82 12.46
CA PRO A 75 3.38 -2.69 13.65
C PRO A 75 1.89 -2.82 13.29
N PRO A 76 1.07 -3.47 14.13
CA PRO A 76 -0.37 -3.55 13.88
C PRO A 76 -0.98 -2.14 13.89
N LEU A 77 -1.99 -1.92 13.05
CA LEU A 77 -2.82 -0.73 13.10
C LEU A 77 -3.61 -0.71 14.41
N LEU A 78 -3.43 0.33 15.21
CA LEU A 78 -4.17 0.57 16.44
C LEU A 78 -5.25 1.65 16.23
N PRO A 79 -6.31 1.70 17.06
CA PRO A 79 -7.33 2.75 16.99
C PRO A 79 -6.75 4.18 17.05
N ASP A 80 -5.68 4.38 17.81
CA ASP A 80 -5.01 5.68 17.92
C ASP A 80 -4.38 6.13 16.59
N ASN A 81 -3.89 5.21 15.76
CA ASN A 81 -3.38 5.54 14.43
C ASN A 81 -4.50 6.06 13.51
N VAL A 82 -5.69 5.45 13.61
CA VAL A 82 -6.88 5.90 12.87
C VAL A 82 -7.30 7.28 13.33
N ARG A 83 -7.29 7.55 14.64
CA ARG A 83 -7.60 8.87 15.20
C ARG A 83 -6.59 9.94 14.78
N LEU A 84 -5.31 9.60 14.70
CA LEU A 84 -4.23 10.49 14.29
C LEU A 84 -4.07 10.57 12.76
N SER A 85 -4.83 9.78 12.00
CA SER A 85 -4.74 9.68 10.54
C SER A 85 -3.34 9.32 10.01
N LEU A 86 -2.53 8.62 10.81
CA LEU A 86 -1.15 8.30 10.46
C LEU A 86 -0.72 6.92 10.99
N LEU A 87 -0.05 6.15 10.12
CA LEU A 87 0.74 4.99 10.48
C LEU A 87 2.01 4.93 9.61
N GLU A 88 3.14 4.58 10.23
CA GLU A 88 4.39 4.35 9.52
C GLU A 88 4.81 2.88 9.60
N ILE A 89 5.22 2.33 8.46
CA ILE A 89 5.74 0.97 8.32
C ILE A 89 7.01 0.99 7.47
N SER A 90 7.73 -0.13 7.42
CA SER A 90 8.86 -0.29 6.50
C SER A 90 8.83 -1.66 5.84
N LEU A 91 9.10 -1.68 4.54
CA LEU A 91 9.18 -2.86 3.69
C LEU A 91 10.54 -2.90 2.98
N GLN A 92 10.97 -4.07 2.54
CA GLN A 92 12.33 -4.28 2.05
C GLN A 92 12.58 -3.62 0.69
N ASP A 93 11.59 -3.68 -0.20
CA ASP A 93 11.70 -3.16 -1.55
C ASP A 93 10.34 -2.73 -2.12
N VAL A 94 10.36 -2.18 -3.34
CA VAL A 94 9.18 -1.71 -4.07
C VAL A 94 8.21 -2.85 -4.42
N THR A 95 8.70 -4.07 -4.61
CA THR A 95 7.84 -5.22 -4.93
C THR A 95 6.94 -5.56 -3.76
N ASP A 96 7.49 -5.62 -2.54
CA ASP A 96 6.72 -5.81 -1.31
C ASP A 96 5.67 -4.71 -1.12
N ILE A 97 6.02 -3.46 -1.45
CA ILE A 97 5.10 -2.31 -1.40
C ILE A 97 3.92 -2.53 -2.35
N LEU A 98 4.16 -2.88 -3.61
CA LEU A 98 3.11 -3.12 -4.60
C LEU A 98 2.22 -4.31 -4.22
N ILE A 99 2.81 -5.37 -3.65
CA ILE A 99 2.07 -6.52 -3.12
C ILE A 99 1.13 -6.05 -2.00
N LEU A 100 1.62 -5.29 -1.02
CA LEU A 100 0.78 -4.76 0.05
C LEU A 100 -0.34 -3.86 -0.49
N VAL A 101 -0.02 -2.91 -1.38
CA VAL A 101 -0.98 -1.99 -2.00
C VAL A 101 -2.11 -2.76 -2.68
N THR A 102 -1.78 -3.74 -3.51
CA THR A 102 -2.76 -4.52 -4.26
C THR A 102 -3.58 -5.45 -3.36
N SER A 103 -2.96 -6.01 -2.31
CA SER A 103 -3.66 -6.80 -1.29
C SER A 103 -4.62 -5.97 -0.46
N LEU A 104 -4.28 -4.72 -0.12
CA LEU A 104 -5.20 -3.76 0.51
C LEU A 104 -6.35 -3.37 -0.43
N ALA A 105 -6.07 -3.05 -1.69
CA ALA A 105 -7.11 -2.76 -2.67
C ALA A 105 -8.10 -3.94 -2.81
N ARG A 106 -7.58 -5.18 -2.89
CA ARG A 106 -8.39 -6.40 -2.94
C ARG A 106 -9.19 -6.63 -1.66
N LEU A 107 -8.59 -6.38 -0.48
CA LEU A 107 -9.26 -6.48 0.82
C LEU A 107 -10.54 -5.63 0.85
N TYR A 108 -10.49 -4.44 0.25
CA TYR A 108 -11.61 -3.50 0.19
C TYR A 108 -12.45 -3.58 -1.09
N ARG A 109 -12.17 -4.55 -1.98
CA ARG A 109 -12.84 -4.73 -3.27
C ARG A 109 -12.81 -3.47 -4.14
N LEU A 110 -11.65 -2.81 -4.19
CA LEU A 110 -11.43 -1.63 -5.00
C LEU A 110 -10.88 -2.04 -6.37
N ALA A 111 -11.35 -1.36 -7.42
CA ALA A 111 -10.85 -1.51 -8.77
C ALA A 111 -9.81 -0.44 -9.08
N PRO A 112 -8.80 -0.73 -9.93
CA PRO A 112 -7.87 0.28 -10.40
C PRO A 112 -8.61 1.37 -11.16
N TYR A 113 -8.19 2.62 -10.95
CA TYR A 113 -8.76 3.79 -11.58
C TYR A 113 -7.64 4.67 -12.12
N LEU A 114 -7.83 5.16 -13.35
CA LEU A 114 -6.93 6.11 -13.98
C LEU A 114 -7.37 7.52 -13.58
N PRO A 115 -6.59 8.25 -12.77
CA PRO A 115 -6.93 9.62 -12.41
C PRO A 115 -6.98 10.48 -13.68
N GLY A 116 -8.10 11.20 -13.88
CA GLY A 116 -8.26 12.15 -14.97
C GLY A 116 -7.59 13.51 -14.72
N ASP A 117 -7.09 13.73 -13.50
CA ASP A 117 -6.43 14.98 -13.11
C ASP A 117 -4.95 14.98 -13.50
N PRO A 118 -4.53 15.83 -14.46
CA PRO A 118 -3.14 15.92 -14.90
C PRO A 118 -2.19 16.50 -13.85
N HIS A 119 -2.71 17.07 -12.75
CA HIS A 119 -1.92 17.59 -11.64
C HIS A 119 -1.80 16.63 -10.46
N SER A 120 -2.42 15.44 -10.54
CA SER A 120 -2.29 14.44 -9.49
C SER A 120 -0.88 13.86 -9.43
N SER A 121 -0.34 13.76 -8.21
CA SER A 121 0.91 13.04 -7.94
C SER A 121 0.67 11.55 -7.66
N ALA A 122 -0.57 11.07 -7.76
CA ALA A 122 -0.90 9.68 -7.54
C ALA A 122 -0.35 8.80 -8.67
N VAL A 123 0.49 7.84 -8.32
CA VAL A 123 1.04 6.85 -9.27
C VAL A 123 0.08 5.69 -9.51
N LEU A 124 -0.73 5.36 -8.51
CA LEU A 124 -1.82 4.38 -8.60
C LEU A 124 -3.02 4.90 -7.82
N THR A 125 -4.22 4.61 -8.31
CA THR A 125 -5.47 4.90 -7.61
C THR A 125 -6.37 3.68 -7.71
N PHE A 126 -7.02 3.33 -6.60
CA PHE A 126 -8.04 2.30 -6.55
C PHE A 126 -9.30 2.90 -5.92
N MET A 127 -10.47 2.60 -6.46
CA MET A 127 -11.74 3.06 -5.89
C MET A 127 -12.85 2.02 -6.07
N GLN A 128 -13.93 2.14 -5.30
CA GLN A 128 -15.13 1.35 -5.53
C GLN A 128 -15.70 1.70 -6.91
N GLU A 129 -16.04 0.69 -7.70
CA GLU A 129 -16.85 0.88 -8.91
C GLU A 129 -18.24 1.35 -8.48
N GLU A 130 -18.76 2.38 -9.15
CA GLU A 130 -20.13 2.90 -8.95
C GLU A 130 -21.19 1.93 -9.49
#